data_AF-A0A8T0Y0N1-F1
#
_entry.id   AF-A0A8T0Y0N1-F1
#
_cell.length_a   1.000
_cell.length_b   1.000
_cell.length_c   1.000
_cell.angle_alpha   90.00
_cell.angle_beta   90.00
_cell.angle_gamma   90.00
#
_symmetry.space_group_name_H-M   'P 1'
#
loop_
_entity.id
_entity.type
_entity.pdbx_description
1 polymer ?
#
loop_
_entity_poly.entity_id
_entity_poly.type
_entity_poly.pdbx_seq_one_letter_code
_entity_poly.pdbx_strand_id
1 'polypeptide(L)'
;MMSDRRLKQDVAPVPIERVRGLYDEIEVKSYRWKSQADKEPELGLIAQDLLDRGFVNLVSQTENNDPELQNSSDAYLEPVDIQLSAQYPKLAVYNMRMIHDMLQRIEKLEKRLNLPPLVSDMS
;
A
#
# COMPACT_ATOMS: atom_id res chain seq x y z
N MET A 1 15.68 1.16 -7.60
CA MET A 1 15.26 2.58 -7.55
C MET A 1 16.45 3.44 -7.12
N MET A 2 16.64 4.61 -7.74
CA MET A 2 17.66 5.59 -7.34
C MET A 2 17.18 6.37 -6.11
N SER A 3 18.00 6.45 -5.06
CA SER A 3 17.63 7.08 -3.77
C SER A 3 18.39 8.39 -3.49
N ASP A 4 19.19 8.89 -4.43
CA ASP A 4 20.04 10.07 -4.28
C ASP A 4 19.25 11.33 -3.91
N ARG A 5 19.61 11.97 -2.80
CA ARG A 5 18.98 13.21 -2.32
C ARG A 5 19.20 14.37 -3.30
N ARG A 6 20.31 14.40 -4.04
CA ARG A 6 20.65 15.47 -4.99
C ARG A 6 19.69 15.53 -6.18
N LEU A 7 18.96 14.44 -6.43
CA LEU A 7 17.98 14.32 -7.50
C LEU A 7 16.54 14.56 -7.00
N LYS A 8 16.36 15.10 -5.79
CA LYS A 8 15.07 15.28 -5.13
C LYS A 8 14.91 16.70 -4.62
N GLN A 9 13.68 17.21 -4.70
CA GLN A 9 13.26 18.50 -4.14
C GLN A 9 12.14 18.28 -3.12
N ASP A 10 11.88 19.28 -2.27
CA ASP A 10 10.77 19.29 -1.30
C ASP A 10 10.73 18.07 -0.38
N VAL A 11 11.91 17.62 0.07
CA VAL A 11 12.04 16.44 0.93
C VAL A 11 11.52 16.75 2.33
N ALA A 12 10.32 16.26 2.65
CA ALA A 12 9.69 16.37 3.95
C ALA A 12 9.17 15.01 4.45
N PRO A 13 9.00 14.83 5.78
CA PRO A 13 8.31 13.66 6.31
C PRO A 13 6.89 13.53 5.78
N VAL A 14 6.45 12.31 5.48
CA VAL A 14 5.06 12.05 5.10
C VAL A 14 4.15 12.19 6.34
N PRO A 15 3.04 12.97 6.25
CA PRO A 15 2.03 13.05 7.29
C PRO A 15 1.50 11.67 7.67
N ILE A 16 1.31 11.42 8.97
CA ILE A 16 0.89 10.08 9.42
C ILE A 16 -0.54 9.78 9.01
N GLU A 17 -1.38 10.81 8.91
CA GLU A 17 -2.79 10.74 8.52
C GLU A 17 -2.93 10.14 7.11
N ARG A 18 -2.03 10.54 6.18
CA ARG A 18 -1.98 9.95 4.84
C ARG A 18 -1.64 8.47 4.86
N VAL A 19 -0.73 8.06 5.76
CA VAL A 19 -0.33 6.65 5.86
C VAL A 19 -1.39 5.83 6.58
N ARG A 20 -2.01 6.36 7.64
CA ARG A 20 -3.08 5.69 8.39
C ARG A 20 -4.30 5.42 7.53
N GLY A 21 -4.66 6.32 6.62
CA GLY A 21 -5.74 6.06 5.66
C GLY A 21 -5.57 4.72 4.94
N LEU A 22 -4.33 4.33 4.58
CA LEU A 22 -4.09 3.03 3.95
C LEU A 22 -4.50 1.85 4.86
N TYR A 23 -4.26 1.96 6.16
CA TYR A 23 -4.55 0.90 7.13
C TYR A 23 -6.01 0.89 7.58
N ASP A 24 -6.63 2.06 7.64
CA ASP A 24 -8.00 2.23 8.11
C ASP A 24 -9.02 1.96 6.98
N GLU A 25 -8.64 2.18 5.72
CA GLU A 25 -9.56 2.20 4.58
C GLU A 25 -9.36 1.10 3.54
N ILE A 26 -8.16 0.49 3.49
CA ILE A 26 -7.84 -0.52 2.48
C ILE A 26 -7.70 -1.89 3.14
N GLU A 27 -8.40 -2.86 2.57
CA GLU A 27 -8.38 -4.24 3.04
C GLU A 27 -7.49 -5.12 2.15
N VAL A 28 -6.72 -6.00 2.78
CA VAL A 28 -6.07 -7.10 2.08
C VAL A 28 -7.14 -8.08 1.60
N LYS A 29 -7.10 -8.41 0.31
CA LYS A 29 -8.04 -9.34 -0.32
C LYS A 29 -7.37 -10.67 -0.59
N SER A 30 -8.16 -11.73 -0.47
CA SER A 30 -7.84 -13.06 -0.98
C SER A 30 -8.57 -13.25 -2.31
N TYR A 31 -7.87 -13.59 -3.38
CA TYR A 31 -8.46 -13.73 -4.71
C TYR A 31 -7.82 -14.87 -5.51
N ARG A 32 -8.50 -15.32 -6.57
CA ARG A 32 -7.92 -16.16 -7.61
C ARG A 32 -7.99 -15.42 -8.94
N TRP A 33 -7.01 -15.62 -9.79
CA TRP A 33 -7.07 -15.12 -11.16
C TRP A 33 -8.21 -15.80 -11.91
N LYS A 34 -8.99 -15.05 -12.70
CA LYS A 34 -10.09 -15.61 -13.52
C LYS A 34 -9.58 -16.73 -14.45
N SER A 35 -8.40 -16.55 -15.02
CA SER A 35 -7.72 -17.53 -15.88
C SER A 35 -7.11 -18.72 -15.13
N GLN A 36 -7.10 -18.70 -13.78
CA GLN A 36 -6.51 -19.73 -12.92
C GLN A 36 -7.43 -20.03 -11.72
N ALA A 37 -8.72 -20.21 -11.99
CA ALA A 37 -9.75 -20.38 -10.96
C ALA A 37 -9.60 -21.65 -10.10
N ASP A 38 -8.82 -22.62 -10.58
CA ASP A 38 -8.51 -23.90 -9.94
C ASP A 38 -7.29 -23.85 -9.01
N LYS A 39 -6.52 -22.76 -9.01
CA LYS A 39 -5.32 -22.61 -8.17
C LYS A 39 -5.65 -22.11 -6.75
N GLU A 40 -4.66 -22.20 -5.87
CA GLU A 40 -4.77 -21.62 -4.53
C GLU A 40 -4.97 -20.10 -4.58
N PRO A 41 -5.77 -19.52 -3.66
CA PRO A 41 -5.92 -18.08 -3.57
C PRO A 41 -4.61 -17.35 -3.28
N GLU A 42 -4.42 -16.22 -3.92
CA GLU A 42 -3.37 -15.26 -3.62
C GLU A 42 -3.88 -14.19 -2.66
N LEU A 43 -2.94 -13.56 -1.93
CA LEU A 43 -3.21 -12.38 -1.10
C LEU A 43 -2.65 -11.14 -1.77
N GLY A 44 -3.43 -10.06 -1.78
CA GLY A 44 -2.98 -8.79 -2.32
C GLY A 44 -3.96 -7.65 -2.11
N LEU A 45 -3.69 -6.55 -2.79
CA LEU A 45 -4.55 -5.38 -2.87
C LEU A 45 -5.19 -5.28 -4.25
N ILE A 46 -6.39 -4.72 -4.30
CA ILE A 46 -7.05 -4.36 -5.56
C ILE A 46 -6.67 -2.93 -5.91
N ALA A 47 -6.18 -2.72 -7.13
CA ALA A 47 -5.67 -1.41 -7.55
C ALA A 47 -6.79 -0.36 -7.64
N GLN A 48 -8.00 -0.77 -7.99
CA GLN A 48 -9.19 0.07 -8.00
C GLN A 48 -9.55 0.57 -6.60
N ASP A 49 -9.55 -0.30 -5.58
CA ASP A 49 -9.79 0.10 -4.18
C ASP A 49 -8.78 1.19 -3.75
N LEU A 50 -7.52 1.09 -4.18
CA LEU A 50 -6.50 2.10 -3.92
C LEU A 50 -6.80 3.43 -4.63
N LEU A 51 -7.22 3.39 -5.90
CA LEU A 51 -7.59 4.60 -6.65
C LEU A 51 -8.80 5.30 -6.06
N ASP A 52 -9.85 4.54 -5.73
CA ASP A 52 -11.11 5.05 -5.20
C ASP A 52 -10.92 5.80 -3.87
N ARG A 53 -9.93 5.39 -3.08
CA ARG A 53 -9.54 6.07 -1.82
C ARG A 53 -8.44 7.13 -2.00
N GLY A 54 -8.08 7.45 -3.24
CA GLY A 54 -7.13 8.52 -3.54
C GLY A 54 -5.65 8.16 -3.37
N PHE A 55 -5.31 6.87 -3.24
CA PHE A 55 -3.91 6.39 -3.19
C PHE A 55 -3.29 6.28 -4.59
N VAL A 56 -3.45 7.31 -5.41
CA VAL A 56 -2.99 7.34 -6.81
C VAL A 56 -1.50 7.02 -6.94
N ASN A 57 -0.68 7.47 -5.99
CA ASN A 57 0.77 7.21 -6.01
C ASN A 57 1.15 5.73 -5.76
N LEU A 58 0.22 4.91 -5.29
CA LEU A 58 0.37 3.48 -5.05
C LEU A 58 -0.17 2.63 -6.20
N VAL A 59 -0.65 3.25 -7.27
CA VAL A 59 -1.15 2.56 -8.45
C VAL A 59 -0.31 2.94 -9.65
N SER A 60 0.01 1.94 -10.48
CA SER A 60 0.60 2.12 -11.79
C SER A 60 -0.36 1.69 -12.86
N GLN A 61 -0.31 2.40 -13.98
CA GLN A 61 -1.08 2.14 -15.18
C GLN A 61 -0.11 1.69 -16.26
N THR A 62 -0.43 0.58 -16.91
CA THR A 62 0.34 0.06 -18.05
C THR A 62 -0.65 -0.20 -19.18
N GLU A 63 -0.28 0.19 -20.40
CA GLU A 63 -1.07 -0.17 -21.58
C GLU A 63 -1.16 -1.71 -21.70
N ASN A 64 -2.36 -2.22 -21.93
CA ASN A 64 -2.61 -3.64 -22.09
C ASN A 64 -3.79 -3.87 -23.05
N ASN A 65 -3.50 -4.42 -24.23
CA ASN A 65 -4.49 -4.75 -25.26
C ASN A 65 -5.17 -6.10 -25.03
N ASP A 66 -5.34 -6.53 -23.77
CA ASP A 66 -5.98 -7.80 -23.44
C ASP A 66 -7.47 -7.73 -23.81
N PRO A 67 -7.96 -8.60 -24.71
CA PRO A 67 -9.37 -8.63 -25.09
C PRO A 67 -10.33 -8.87 -23.91
N GLU A 68 -9.89 -9.53 -22.84
CA GLU A 68 -10.70 -9.73 -21.63
C GLU A 68 -10.88 -8.42 -20.84
N LEU A 69 -9.89 -7.52 -20.86
CA LEU A 69 -10.01 -6.18 -20.29
C LEU A 69 -10.87 -5.27 -21.18
N GLN A 70 -10.72 -5.39 -22.50
CA GLN A 70 -11.48 -4.57 -23.48
C GLN A 70 -12.98 -4.87 -23.49
N ASN A 71 -13.38 -6.13 -23.26
CA ASN A 71 -14.78 -6.58 -23.34
C ASN A 71 -15.44 -6.74 -21.96
N SER A 72 -14.80 -6.30 -20.88
CA SER A 72 -15.34 -6.49 -19.55
C SER A 72 -16.50 -5.52 -19.27
N SER A 73 -17.59 -6.03 -18.71
CA SER A 73 -18.75 -5.23 -18.27
C SER A 73 -18.61 -4.66 -16.86
N ASP A 74 -17.43 -4.77 -16.25
CA ASP A 74 -17.17 -4.29 -14.90
C ASP A 74 -16.89 -2.78 -14.95
N ALA A 75 -17.78 -1.99 -14.31
CA ALA A 75 -17.70 -0.53 -14.29
C ALA A 75 -16.40 0.00 -13.65
N TYR A 76 -15.66 -0.85 -12.93
CA TYR A 76 -14.37 -0.54 -12.32
C TYR A 76 -13.16 -0.75 -13.26
N LEU A 77 -13.39 -1.09 -14.54
CA LEU A 77 -12.35 -1.31 -15.56
C LEU A 77 -12.24 -0.19 -16.60
N GLU A 78 -12.73 1.00 -16.33
CA GLU A 78 -12.33 2.17 -17.12
C GLU A 78 -10.94 2.66 -16.68
N PRO A 79 -9.97 2.88 -17.60
CA PRO A 79 -10.12 2.94 -19.06
C PRO A 79 -9.77 1.62 -19.77
N VAL A 80 -10.44 1.40 -20.91
CA VAL A 80 -10.11 0.39 -21.93
C VAL A 80 -8.62 0.48 -22.28
N ASP A 81 -7.97 -0.66 -22.48
CA ASP A 81 -6.53 -0.80 -22.78
C ASP A 81 -5.57 -0.43 -21.65
N ILE A 82 -6.04 -0.27 -20.40
CA ILE A 82 -5.18 0.01 -19.26
C ILE A 82 -5.30 -1.10 -18.20
N GLN A 83 -4.15 -1.68 -17.86
CA GLN A 83 -4.02 -2.53 -16.68
C GLN A 83 -3.52 -1.71 -15.50
N LEU A 84 -4.27 -1.80 -14.40
CA LEU A 84 -3.89 -1.23 -13.11
C LEU A 84 -3.07 -2.24 -12.30
N SER A 85 -2.03 -1.77 -11.63
CA SER A 85 -1.20 -2.57 -10.75
C SER A 85 -0.86 -1.82 -9.47
N ALA A 86 -0.95 -2.51 -8.33
CA ALA A 86 -0.50 -1.94 -7.06
C ALA A 86 1.04 -1.88 -7.02
N GLN A 87 1.58 -0.75 -6.55
CA GLN A 87 3.00 -0.51 -6.40
C GLN A 87 3.50 -1.04 -5.05
N TYR A 88 3.56 -2.36 -4.90
CA TYR A 88 4.00 -3.03 -3.66
C TYR A 88 5.33 -2.53 -3.08
N PRO A 89 6.37 -2.17 -3.87
CA PRO A 89 7.59 -1.59 -3.30
C PRO A 89 7.36 -0.27 -2.56
N LYS A 90 6.35 0.52 -2.95
CA LYS A 90 5.99 1.75 -2.24
C LYS A 90 5.21 1.48 -0.96
N LEU A 91 4.51 0.34 -0.84
CA LEU A 91 3.86 -0.06 0.41
C LEU A 91 4.89 -0.26 1.53
N ALA A 92 6.09 -0.77 1.21
CA ALA A 92 7.14 -0.95 2.22
C ALA A 92 7.51 0.36 2.95
N VAL A 93 7.55 1.49 2.24
CA VAL A 93 7.84 2.79 2.88
C VAL A 93 6.64 3.37 3.64
N TYR A 94 5.40 3.05 3.23
CA TYR A 94 4.20 3.32 4.04
C TYR A 94 4.26 2.53 5.35
N ASN A 95 4.59 1.24 5.27
CA ASN A 95 4.72 0.34 6.42
C ASN A 95 5.78 0.84 7.40
N MET A 96 6.95 1.23 6.91
CA MET A 96 8.00 1.83 7.75
C MET A 96 7.50 3.07 8.51
N ARG A 97 6.76 3.97 7.84
CA ARG A 97 6.22 5.17 8.49
C ARG A 97 5.18 4.85 9.56
N MET A 98 4.32 3.87 9.32
CA MET A 98 3.31 3.40 10.27
C MET A 98 3.98 2.72 11.47
N ILE A 99 4.97 1.86 11.23
CA ILE A 99 5.77 1.22 12.29
C ILE A 99 6.45 2.26 13.18
N HIS A 100 7.06 3.30 12.59
CA HIS A 100 7.63 4.40 13.37
C HIS A 100 6.59 5.12 14.25
N ASP A 101 5.38 5.35 13.75
CA ASP A 101 4.30 5.93 14.54
C ASP A 101 3.87 5.01 15.69
N MET A 102 3.72 3.71 15.43
CA MET A 102 3.38 2.72 16.45
C MET A 102 4.43 2.66 17.55
N LEU A 103 5.72 2.60 17.21
CA LEU A 103 6.82 2.60 18.18
C LEU A 103 6.81 3.87 19.05
N GLN A 104 6.62 5.04 18.46
CA GLN A 104 6.51 6.31 19.21
C GLN A 104 5.30 6.33 20.14
N ARG A 105 4.17 5.75 19.72
CA ARG A 105 2.96 5.66 20.56
C ARG A 105 3.17 4.69 21.72
N ILE A 106 3.81 3.55 21.46
CA ILE A 106 4.18 2.57 22.49
C ILE A 106 5.09 3.21 23.53
N GLU A 107 6.17 3.88 23.12
CA GLU A 107 7.10 4.56 24.04
C GLU A 107 6.38 5.60 24.93
N LYS A 108 5.45 6.37 24.33
CA LYS A 108 4.62 7.32 25.09
C LYS A 108 3.69 6.64 26.08
N LEU A 109 3.15 5.46 25.74
CA LEU A 109 2.30 4.68 26.63
C LEU A 109 3.11 4.06 27.77
N GLU A 110 4.28 3.49 27.48
CA GLU A 110 5.19 2.91 28.49
C GLU A 110 5.59 3.96 29.53
N LYS A 111 5.98 5.15 29.08
CA LYS A 111 6.31 6.30 29.96
C LYS A 111 5.14 6.72 30.85
N ARG A 112 3.91 6.65 30.35
CA ARG A 112 2.70 6.99 31.14
C ARG A 112 2.37 5.91 32.17
N LEU A 113 2.71 4.67 31.89
CA LEU A 113 2.39 3.51 32.73
C LEU A 113 3.55 3.11 33.67
N ASN A 114 4.69 3.83 33.62
CA ASN A 114 5.95 3.45 34.28
C ASN A 114 6.38 2.01 33.93
N LEU A 115 6.11 1.57 32.69
CA LEU A 115 6.58 0.28 32.20
C LEU A 115 8.03 0.40 31.71
N PRO A 116 8.86 -0.65 31.89
CA PRO A 116 10.17 -0.70 31.25
C PRO A 116 10.01 -0.72 29.71
N PRO A 117 11.01 -0.23 28.94
CA PRO A 117 10.95 -0.24 27.48
C PRO A 117 10.86 -1.66 26.93
N LEU A 118 10.00 -1.91 25.94
CA LEU A 118 9.87 -3.19 25.24
C LEU A 118 11.16 -3.71 24.59
N VAL A 119 12.12 -2.83 24.29
CA VAL A 119 13.41 -3.18 23.72
C VAL A 119 14.51 -2.94 24.77
N SER A 120 14.50 -3.73 25.84
CA SER A 120 15.59 -3.72 26.83
C SER A 120 16.64 -4.82 26.62
N ASP A 121 16.37 -5.85 25.81
CA ASP A 121 17.27 -7.00 25.65
C ASP A 121 17.49 -7.35 24.18
N MET A 122 18.37 -6.61 23.50
CA MET A 122 19.19 -7.16 22.41
C MET A 122 20.56 -6.48 22.47
N SER A 123 21.33 -6.86 23.49
CA SER A 123 22.78 -6.69 23.55
C SER A 123 23.48 -7.67 22.62
#